data_AF-C7CCH9-F1
#
_entry.id   AF-C7CCH9-F1
#
_cell.length_a   1.000
_cell.length_b   1.000
_cell.length_c   1.000
_cell.angle_alpha   90.00
_cell.angle_beta   90.00
_cell.angle_gamma   90.00
#
_symmetry.space_group_name_H-M   'P 1'
#
loop_
_entity.id
_entity.type
_entity.pdbx_description
1 polymer ?
#
loop_
_entity_poly.entity_id
_entity_poly.type
_entity_poly.pdbx_seq_one_letter_code
_entity_poly.pdbx_strand_id
1 'polypeptide(L)'
;MTCYTLQLTGDGLPSGAREVPLAELVSTYLRASAPRAFCDVCLAVAVREPVEAVHRTVEGLTEPAQFTRKTGRCRTCRSTKRIVTRAEPRRLQASSVRAAG
;
A
#
# COMPACT_ATOMS: atom_id res chain seq x y z
N MET A 1 23.37 -0.71 11.00
CA MET A 1 23.13 -0.91 9.56
C MET A 1 23.85 -2.18 9.17
N THR A 2 23.12 -3.29 9.04
CA THR A 2 23.71 -4.61 8.83
C THR A 2 23.48 -5.01 7.38
N CYS A 3 24.55 -5.00 6.60
CA CYS A 3 24.56 -5.40 5.20
C CYS A 3 24.73 -6.93 5.13
N TYR A 4 23.97 -7.60 4.27
CA TYR A 4 24.17 -9.01 3.96
C TYR A 4 24.60 -9.13 2.50
N THR A 5 25.80 -9.68 2.29
CA THR A 5 26.36 -9.98 0.96
C THR A 5 26.06 -11.43 0.62
N LEU A 6 25.19 -11.67 -0.36
CA LEU A 6 24.99 -13.00 -0.96
C LEU A 6 25.81 -13.06 -2.25
N GLN A 7 26.91 -13.83 -2.22
CA GLN A 7 27.67 -14.16 -3.43
C GLN A 7 27.02 -15.36 -4.12
N LEU A 8 26.48 -15.15 -5.31
CA LEU A 8 26.06 -16.21 -6.24
C LEU A 8 26.92 -16.09 -7.49
N THR A 9 27.87 -17.00 -7.63
CA THR A 9 28.62 -17.26 -8.87
C THR A 9 27.77 -18.07 -9.82
N GLY A 10 27.61 -17.60 -11.06
CA GLY A 10 27.14 -18.43 -12.17
C GLY A 10 26.30 -17.66 -13.18
N ASP A 11 26.91 -17.37 -14.33
CA ASP A 11 26.28 -17.04 -15.61
C ASP A 11 25.70 -15.62 -15.82
N GLY A 12 26.61 -14.68 -16.09
CA GLY A 12 26.79 -14.21 -17.47
C GLY A 12 25.67 -13.43 -18.17
N LEU A 13 24.61 -13.01 -17.48
CA LEU A 13 23.69 -11.96 -17.94
C LEU A 13 23.61 -10.90 -16.85
N PRO A 14 23.67 -9.59 -17.16
CA PRO A 14 23.15 -8.61 -16.22
C PRO A 14 21.67 -8.93 -16.11
N SER A 15 21.29 -9.71 -15.09
CA SER A 15 19.93 -9.73 -14.60
C SER A 15 19.67 -8.29 -14.19
N GLY A 16 19.16 -7.51 -15.13
CA GLY A 16 18.36 -6.33 -14.88
C GLY A 16 17.08 -6.77 -14.19
N ALA A 17 17.21 -7.49 -13.08
CA ALA A 17 16.24 -7.51 -12.02
C ALA A 17 16.17 -6.05 -11.57
N ARG A 18 15.32 -5.28 -12.25
CA ARG A 18 14.86 -4.02 -11.70
C ARG A 18 14.25 -4.40 -10.36
N GLU A 19 15.02 -4.24 -9.29
CA GLU A 19 14.50 -4.28 -7.94
C GLU A 19 13.41 -3.23 -7.90
N VAL A 20 12.15 -3.67 -8.03
CA VAL A 20 11.02 -2.76 -7.98
C VAL A 20 10.96 -2.27 -6.53
N PRO A 21 11.08 -0.95 -6.28
CA PRO A 21 11.03 -0.44 -4.93
C PRO A 21 9.73 -0.89 -4.25
N LEU A 22 9.80 -1.27 -2.97
CA LEU A 22 8.63 -1.74 -2.21
C LEU A 22 7.46 -0.75 -2.28
N ALA A 23 7.76 0.55 -2.32
CA ALA A 23 6.77 1.62 -2.50
C ALA A 23 6.00 1.52 -3.83
N GLU A 24 6.68 1.17 -4.93
CA GLU A 24 6.07 1.00 -6.24
C GLU A 24 5.24 -0.29 -6.30
N LEU A 25 5.73 -1.38 -5.71
CA LEU A 25 4.98 -2.64 -5.55
C LEU A 25 3.67 -2.42 -4.77
N VAL A 26 3.76 -1.83 -3.58
CA VAL A 26 2.62 -1.58 -2.70
C VAL A 26 1.63 -0.61 -3.36
N SER A 27 2.11 0.49 -3.95
CA SER A 27 1.23 1.47 -4.59
C SER A 27 0.53 0.90 -5.82
N THR A 28 1.22 0.10 -6.64
CA THR A 28 0.64 -0.59 -7.80
C THR A 28 -0.43 -1.59 -7.36
N TYR A 29 -0.15 -2.41 -6.35
CA TYR A 29 -1.11 -3.37 -5.82
C TYR A 29 -2.38 -2.68 -5.29
N LEU A 30 -2.23 -1.61 -4.50
CA LEU A 30 -3.35 -0.87 -3.94
C LEU A 30 -4.16 -0.14 -5.02
N ARG A 31 -3.51 0.40 -6.06
CA ARG A 31 -4.20 1.02 -7.20
C ARG A 31 -4.99 -0.01 -8.02
N ALA A 32 -4.40 -1.17 -8.31
CA ALA A 32 -5.06 -2.26 -9.03
C ALA A 32 -6.22 -2.88 -8.24
N SER A 33 -6.12 -2.86 -6.91
CA SER A 33 -7.15 -3.42 -6.02
C SER A 33 -8.23 -2.42 -5.60
N ALA A 34 -8.16 -1.16 -6.04
CA ALA A 34 -9.15 -0.15 -5.67
C ALA A 34 -10.57 -0.58 -6.10
N PRO A 35 -11.62 -0.31 -5.29
CA PRO A 35 -11.64 0.47 -4.05
C PRO A 35 -11.44 -0.37 -2.77
N ARG A 36 -10.80 -1.56 -2.86
CA ARG A 36 -10.63 -2.45 -1.71
C ARG A 36 -9.61 -1.88 -0.71
N ALA A 37 -9.80 -2.24 0.55
CA ALA A 37 -8.92 -1.84 1.64
C ALA A 37 -8.30 -3.04 2.35
N PHE A 38 -7.04 -2.90 2.77
CA PHE A 38 -6.24 -3.99 3.34
C PHE A 38 -5.57 -3.55 4.64
N CYS A 39 -5.45 -4.43 5.63
CA CYS A 39 -4.58 -4.17 6.78
C CYS A 39 -3.13 -4.51 6.42
N ASP A 40 -2.17 -3.94 7.15
CA ASP A 40 -0.74 -4.11 6.89
C ASP A 40 -0.33 -5.60 6.76
N VAL A 41 -0.83 -6.47 7.65
CA VAL A 41 -0.53 -7.92 7.61
C VAL A 41 -1.01 -8.58 6.33
N CYS A 42 -2.25 -8.34 5.90
CA CYS A 42 -2.78 -8.95 4.68
C CYS A 42 -2.15 -8.36 3.42
N LEU A 43 -1.75 -7.08 3.47
CA LEU A 43 -1.02 -6.44 2.39
C LEU A 43 0.39 -7.04 2.27
N ALA A 44 1.09 -7.23 3.38
CA ALA A 44 2.40 -7.89 3.45
C ALA A 44 2.38 -9.30 2.86
N VAL A 45 1.37 -10.10 3.20
CA VAL A 45 1.17 -11.42 2.57
C VAL A 45 0.95 -11.30 1.06
N ALA A 46 0.19 -10.30 0.61
CA ALA A 46 -0.11 -10.13 -0.81
C ALA A 46 1.11 -9.69 -1.65
N VAL A 47 1.97 -8.85 -1.10
CA VAL A 47 3.21 -8.42 -1.77
C VAL A 47 4.42 -9.31 -1.45
N ARG A 48 4.25 -10.31 -0.57
CA ARG A 48 5.28 -11.26 -0.10
C ARG A 48 6.47 -10.58 0.59
N GLU A 49 6.18 -9.58 1.40
CA GLU A 49 7.19 -8.75 2.08
C GLU A 49 6.98 -8.73 3.60
N PRO A 50 8.00 -8.39 4.39
CA PRO A 50 7.87 -8.27 5.85
C PRO A 50 6.84 -7.21 6.26
N VAL A 51 6.09 -7.49 7.34
CA VAL A 51 5.02 -6.60 7.82
C VAL A 51 5.57 -5.22 8.21
N GLU A 52 6.74 -5.18 8.84
CA GLU A 52 7.40 -3.95 9.28
C GLU A 52 7.88 -3.10 8.10
N ALA A 53 8.33 -3.75 7.02
CA ALA A 53 8.74 -3.06 5.79
C ALA A 53 7.52 -2.44 5.12
N VAL A 54 6.44 -3.21 4.95
CA VAL A 54 5.18 -2.71 4.39
C VAL A 54 4.57 -1.62 5.25
N HIS A 55 4.61 -1.73 6.57
CA HIS A 55 4.11 -0.72 7.48
C HIS A 55 4.79 0.64 7.26
N ARG A 56 6.13 0.67 7.28
CA ARG A 56 6.91 1.90 7.03
C ARG A 56 6.69 2.46 5.63
N THR A 57 6.62 1.59 4.62
CA THR A 57 6.34 2.01 3.24
C THR A 57 4.96 2.65 3.13
N VAL A 58 3.93 2.02 3.71
CA VAL A 58 2.57 2.56 3.70
C VAL A 58 2.50 3.91 4.42
N GLU A 59 3.24 4.09 5.52
CA GLU A 59 3.35 5.39 6.19
C GLU A 59 3.92 6.45 5.26
N GLY A 60 5.04 6.18 4.59
CA GLY A 60 5.61 7.10 3.60
C GLY A 60 4.68 7.38 2.41
N LEU A 61 3.85 6.42 2.01
CA LEU A 61 2.89 6.58 0.91
C LEU A 61 1.66 7.43 1.26
N THR A 62 1.39 7.66 2.56
CA THR A 62 0.30 8.56 2.97
C THR A 62 0.62 10.03 2.71
N GLU A 63 1.91 10.40 2.60
CA GLU A 63 2.40 11.73 2.23
C GLU A 63 2.91 11.71 0.79
N PRO A 64 2.01 11.59 -0.21
CA PRO A 64 1.41 12.77 -0.83
C PRO A 64 -0.11 12.60 -1.08
N ALA A 65 -0.86 12.15 -0.06
CA ALA A 65 -2.33 12.01 -0.08
C ALA A 65 -2.92 11.05 -1.14
N GLN A 66 -2.12 10.17 -1.75
CA GLN A 66 -2.61 9.17 -2.71
C GLN A 66 -3.31 7.98 -2.04
N PHE A 67 -2.94 7.71 -0.80
CA PHE A 67 -3.48 6.63 0.02
C PHE A 67 -3.92 7.19 1.37
N THR A 68 -4.95 6.58 1.94
CA THR A 68 -5.49 6.97 3.25
C THR A 68 -5.45 5.78 4.19
N ARG A 69 -4.95 6.01 5.41
CA ARG A 69 -5.09 5.09 6.53
C ARG A 69 -6.31 5.46 7.37
N LYS A 70 -7.15 4.48 7.65
CA LYS A 70 -8.32 4.64 8.52
C LYS A 70 -8.64 3.33 9.23
N THR A 71 -9.49 3.39 10.25
CA THR A 71 -10.10 2.18 10.81
C THR A 71 -11.23 1.73 9.89
N GLY A 72 -11.25 0.44 9.55
CA GLY A 72 -12.32 -0.15 8.75
C GLY A 72 -12.11 -1.63 8.52
N ARG A 73 -12.96 -2.23 7.69
CA ARG A 73 -12.96 -3.67 7.47
C ARG A 73 -11.94 -4.06 6.40
N CYS A 74 -10.97 -4.91 6.74
CA CYS A 74 -10.04 -5.46 5.75
C CYS A 74 -10.78 -6.38 4.77
N ARG A 75 -10.49 -6.26 3.47
CA ARG A 75 -11.09 -7.10 2.43
C ARG A 75 -10.77 -8.58 2.60
N THR A 76 -9.53 -8.90 2.98
CA THR A 76 -9.02 -10.27 3.06
C THR A 76 -9.46 -10.99 4.33
N CYS A 77 -9.05 -10.50 5.50
CA CYS A 77 -9.35 -11.17 6.78
C CYS A 77 -10.70 -10.76 7.39
N ARG A 78 -11.43 -9.82 6.79
CA ARG A 78 -12.78 -9.39 7.21
C ARG A 78 -12.88 -8.79 8.61
N SER A 79 -11.78 -8.61 9.35
CA SER A 79 -11.75 -7.95 10.66
C SER A 79 -11.70 -6.43 10.52
N THR A 80 -12.29 -5.72 11.49
CA THR A 80 -12.22 -4.26 11.61
C THR A 80 -10.92 -3.87 12.31
N LYS A 81 -10.06 -3.12 11.62
CA LYS A 81 -8.74 -2.68 12.12
C LYS A 81 -8.19 -1.54 11.26
N ARG A 82 -6.96 -1.11 11.53
CA ARG A 82 -6.25 -0.14 10.69
C ARG A 82 -6.03 -0.75 9.29
N ILE A 83 -6.54 -0.04 8.28
CA ILE A 83 -6.48 -0.41 6.87
C ILE A 83 -5.91 0.74 6.05
N VAL A 84 -5.29 0.40 4.93
CA VAL A 84 -4.92 1.32 3.87
C VAL A 84 -5.84 1.11 2.66
N THR A 85 -6.25 2.21 2.05
CA THR A 85 -7.01 2.24 0.80
C THR A 85 -6.49 3.40 -0.05
N ARG A 86 -6.76 3.36 -1.36
CA ARG A 86 -6.58 4.54 -2.21
C ARG A 86 -7.42 5.69 -1.65
N ALA A 87 -6.83 6.88 -1.57
CA ALA A 87 -7.59 8.09 -1.30
C ALA A 87 -8.57 8.28 -2.47
N GLU A 88 -9.86 8.31 -2.17
CA GLU A 88 -10.84 8.70 -3.18
C GLU A 88 -10.49 10.15 -3.56
N PRO A 89 -10.43 10.51 -4.86
CA PRO A 89 -10.38 11.92 -5.20
C PRO A 89 -11.55 12.56 -4.45
N ARG A 90 -11.27 13.59 -3.63
CA ARG A 90 -12.33 14.37 -2.98
C ARG A 90 -13.25 14.83 -4.11
N ARG A 91 -14.29 14.06 -4.45
CA ARG A 91 -15.50 14.65 -5.00
C ARG A 91 -15.86 15.61 -3.89
N LEU A 92 -15.70 16.89 -4.19
CA LEU A 92 -16.28 17.99 -3.44
C LEU A 92 -17.60 17.45 -2.90
N GLN A 93 -17.65 17.22 -1.58
CA GLN A 93 -18.91 16.92 -0.94
C GLN A 93 -19.75 18.14 -1.29
N ALA A 94 -20.69 17.96 -2.21
CA ALA A 94 -21.77 18.90 -2.43
C ALA A 94 -22.56 18.87 -1.13
N SER A 95 -22.09 19.65 -0.18
CA SER A 95 -22.79 19.96 1.04
C SER A 95 -24.15 20.43 0.59
N SER A 96 -25.15 19.62 0.94
CA SER A 96 -26.54 19.96 0.93
C SER A 96 -26.71 21.26 1.72
N VAL A 97 -26.61 22.40 1.04
CA VAL A 97 -27.16 23.65 1.54
C VAL A 97 -28.66 23.45 1.42
N ARG A 98 -29.27 23.09 2.54
CA ARG A 98 -30.73 23.07 2.69
C ARG A 98 -31.24 24.42 2.20
N ALA A 99 -32.08 24.39 1.18
CA ALA A 99 -32.99 25.49 0.90
C ALA A 99 -33.90 25.62 2.13
N ALA A 100 -33.64 26.63 2.96
CA ALA A 100 -34.64 27.15 3.86
C ALA A 100 -35.59 27.98 2.98
N GLY A 101 -36.83 27.51 2.86
CA GLY A 101 -37.95 28.31 2.38
C GLY A 101 -38.44 29.29 3.44
#